data_AF-A0A5J6WP81-F1
#
_entry.id   AF-A0A5J6WP81-F1
#
_cell.length_a   1.000
_cell.length_b   1.000
_cell.length_c   1.000
_cell.angle_alpha   90.00
_cell.angle_beta   90.00
_cell.angle_gamma   90.00
#
_symmetry.space_group_name_H-M   'P 1'
#
loop_
_entity.id
_entity.type
_entity.pdbx_description
1 polymer ?
#
loop_
_entity_poly.entity_id
_entity_poly.type
_entity_poly.pdbx_seq_one_letter_code
_entity_poly.pdbx_strand_id
1 'polypeptide(L)'
;MEQRKDKMEKSIVRGVMTSIDTAMMLRRFMADAEMLKKELRHSSLSDGRMESVADHVWRMSLLGIMIVPYISQKLDVLRFLKIIIVHDLVEIYAGDMPITESSTNAKSKKIKEASEKKAIEKIRVNLPAFVGDDIYNLWWEYESNSTYESKIAHALDKIEAQAQHNEAGIETWVEEEYHFAYKLPNYTMNEKILEDIASILVKEVDNMLDNIKQPDAI
;
A
#
# COMPACT_ATOMS: atom_id res chain seq x y z
N MET A 1 22.72 -40.82 37.34
CA MET A 1 23.57 -39.82 36.65
C MET A 1 23.14 -39.68 35.17
N GLU A 2 22.79 -40.78 34.50
CA GLU A 2 22.05 -40.83 33.22
C GLU A 2 20.80 -39.92 33.17
N GLN A 3 19.90 -40.01 34.15
CA GLN A 3 18.61 -39.28 34.12
C GLN A 3 18.73 -37.75 34.25
N ARG A 4 19.89 -37.24 34.72
CA ARG A 4 20.16 -35.79 34.75
C ARG A 4 20.78 -35.29 33.43
N LYS A 5 21.50 -36.15 32.70
CA LYS A 5 22.00 -35.83 31.36
C LYS A 5 20.85 -35.77 30.34
N ASP A 6 19.90 -36.68 30.44
CA ASP A 6 18.74 -36.77 29.53
C ASP A 6 17.75 -35.59 29.70
N LYS A 7 17.63 -35.05 30.93
CA LYS A 7 16.86 -33.83 31.23
C LYS A 7 17.60 -32.54 30.83
N MET A 8 18.93 -32.60 30.74
CA MET A 8 19.78 -31.50 30.27
C MET A 8 19.90 -31.49 28.75
N GLU A 9 19.90 -32.65 28.09
CA GLU A 9 19.80 -32.79 26.63
C GLU A 9 18.43 -32.32 26.12
N LYS A 10 17.33 -32.63 26.82
CA LYS A 10 16.00 -32.05 26.52
C LYS A 10 15.85 -30.56 26.85
N SER A 11 16.76 -30.01 27.65
CA SER A 11 16.81 -28.56 27.96
C SER A 11 17.72 -27.78 26.99
N ILE A 12 18.46 -28.47 26.11
CA ILE A 12 19.47 -27.90 25.21
C ILE A 12 19.15 -28.24 23.72
N VAL A 13 17.98 -28.80 23.43
CA VAL A 13 17.44 -28.81 22.05
C VAL A 13 16.99 -27.39 21.72
N ARG A 14 17.92 -26.64 21.13
CA ARG A 14 17.81 -25.34 20.44
C ARG A 14 16.37 -24.95 20.08
N GLY A 15 15.97 -23.76 20.50
CA GLY A 15 14.65 -23.16 20.30
C GLY A 15 14.19 -23.14 18.84
N VAL A 16 13.60 -24.25 18.41
CA VAL A 16 12.78 -24.32 17.20
C VAL A 16 11.39 -23.88 17.61
N MET A 17 10.91 -22.80 17.00
CA MET A 17 9.56 -22.31 17.23
C MET A 17 8.55 -23.42 16.92
N THR A 18 7.66 -23.71 17.86
CA THR A 18 6.66 -24.76 17.67
C THR A 18 5.55 -24.28 16.72
N SER A 19 4.72 -25.20 16.23
CA SER A 19 3.56 -24.83 15.41
C SER A 19 2.55 -23.96 16.18
N ILE A 20 2.41 -24.17 17.50
CA ILE A 20 1.53 -23.34 18.33
C ILE A 20 2.11 -21.94 18.55
N ASP A 21 3.42 -21.80 18.74
CA ASP A 21 4.09 -20.50 18.84
C ASP A 21 3.89 -19.70 17.54
N THR A 22 4.10 -20.37 16.39
CA THR A 22 3.88 -19.80 15.06
C THR A 22 2.43 -19.35 14.90
N ALA A 23 1.46 -20.20 15.25
CA ALA A 23 0.03 -19.87 15.15
C ALA A 23 -0.36 -18.70 16.06
N MET A 24 0.22 -18.62 17.27
CA MET A 24 -0.02 -17.50 18.19
C MET A 24 0.52 -16.19 17.64
N MET A 25 1.71 -16.18 17.04
CA MET A 25 2.28 -14.99 16.39
C MET A 25 1.41 -14.54 15.21
N LEU A 26 1.05 -15.48 14.32
CA LEU A 26 0.19 -15.18 13.17
C LEU A 26 -1.19 -14.68 13.61
N ARG A 27 -1.79 -15.28 14.64
CA ARG A 27 -3.09 -14.82 15.16
C ARG A 27 -3.00 -13.42 15.76
N ARG A 28 -1.93 -13.11 16.50
CA ARG A 28 -1.71 -11.75 17.03
C ARG A 28 -1.57 -10.74 15.90
N PHE A 29 -0.73 -11.05 14.91
CA PHE A 29 -0.57 -10.20 13.74
C PHE A 29 -1.87 -9.99 12.96
N MET A 30 -2.69 -11.04 12.79
CA MET A 30 -4.03 -10.90 12.19
C MET A 30 -4.95 -9.97 12.98
N ALA A 31 -4.76 -9.84 14.30
CA ALA A 31 -5.49 -8.85 15.10
C ALA A 31 -4.99 -7.43 14.79
N ASP A 32 -3.67 -7.25 14.70
CA ASP A 32 -3.06 -5.96 14.37
C ASP A 32 -3.44 -5.51 12.94
N ALA A 33 -3.51 -6.43 11.98
CA ALA A 33 -3.92 -6.14 10.61
C ALA A 33 -5.36 -5.61 10.48
N GLU A 34 -6.22 -5.78 11.51
CA GLU A 34 -7.53 -5.13 11.55
C GLU A 34 -7.41 -3.60 11.53
N MET A 35 -6.28 -3.05 12.02
CA MET A 35 -6.07 -1.60 12.06
C MET A 35 -6.13 -0.96 10.66
N LEU A 36 -5.71 -1.66 9.60
CA LEU A 36 -5.84 -1.13 8.22
C LEU A 36 -7.29 -0.93 7.78
N LYS A 37 -8.26 -1.62 8.41
CA LYS A 37 -9.69 -1.41 8.14
C LYS A 37 -10.24 -0.17 8.87
N LYS A 38 -9.49 0.34 9.85
CA LYS A 38 -9.87 1.48 10.70
C LYS A 38 -9.07 2.73 10.35
N GLU A 39 -7.87 2.55 9.81
CA GLU A 39 -7.05 3.63 9.29
C GLU A 39 -7.70 4.16 8.02
N LEU A 40 -8.06 5.45 8.04
CA LEU A 40 -8.79 6.11 6.98
C LEU A 40 -7.83 6.95 6.15
N ARG A 41 -7.94 6.81 4.84
CA ARG A 41 -7.24 7.64 3.86
C ARG A 41 -7.99 8.95 3.65
N HIS A 42 -7.30 9.94 3.08
CA HIS A 42 -7.94 11.21 2.76
C HIS A 42 -9.08 11.05 1.74
N SER A 43 -8.94 10.12 0.79
CA SER A 43 -9.93 9.85 -0.26
C SER A 43 -11.26 9.38 0.32
N SER A 44 -12.36 9.83 -0.30
CA SER A 44 -13.72 9.41 0.04
C SER A 44 -14.28 8.46 -1.01
N LEU A 45 -15.26 7.64 -0.62
CA LEU A 45 -16.07 6.84 -1.53
C LEU A 45 -17.20 7.68 -2.12
N SER A 46 -17.81 7.18 -3.19
CA SER A 46 -18.93 7.84 -3.86
C SER A 46 -20.17 8.04 -3.00
N ASP A 47 -20.25 7.37 -1.84
CA ASP A 47 -21.32 7.52 -0.84
C ASP A 47 -20.94 8.45 0.32
N GLY A 48 -19.76 9.07 0.28
CA GLY A 48 -19.24 9.99 1.28
C GLY A 48 -18.54 9.31 2.47
N ARG A 49 -18.47 7.98 2.54
CA ARG A 49 -17.63 7.30 3.55
C ARG A 49 -16.15 7.48 3.19
N MET A 50 -15.30 7.76 4.16
CA MET A 50 -13.84 7.76 3.92
C MET A 50 -13.34 6.35 3.58
N GLU A 51 -12.46 6.28 2.58
CA GLU A 51 -11.77 5.05 2.20
C GLU A 51 -10.86 4.60 3.35
N SER A 52 -10.80 3.29 3.62
CA SER A 52 -9.78 2.73 4.52
C SER A 52 -8.57 2.23 3.75
N VAL A 53 -7.42 2.12 4.40
CA VAL A 53 -6.21 1.54 3.79
C VAL A 53 -6.47 0.14 3.25
N ALA A 54 -7.30 -0.65 3.95
CA ALA A 54 -7.72 -1.96 3.48
C ALA A 54 -8.59 -1.92 2.21
N ASP A 55 -9.44 -0.91 2.04
CA ASP A 55 -10.24 -0.72 0.81
C ASP A 55 -9.32 -0.44 -0.38
N HIS A 56 -8.37 0.50 -0.20
CA HIS A 56 -7.36 0.87 -1.20
C HIS A 56 -6.54 -0.33 -1.66
N VAL A 57 -5.90 -1.03 -0.70
CA VAL A 57 -5.03 -2.19 -1.01
C VAL A 57 -5.80 -3.31 -1.73
N TRP A 58 -7.06 -3.53 -1.35
CA TRP A 58 -7.90 -4.52 -2.04
C TRP A 58 -8.18 -4.11 -3.49
N ARG A 59 -8.58 -2.86 -3.73
CA ARG A 59 -8.94 -2.39 -5.07
C ARG A 59 -7.71 -2.26 -5.97
N MET A 60 -6.60 -1.82 -5.43
CA MET A 60 -5.29 -1.81 -6.10
C MET A 60 -4.84 -3.23 -6.48
N SER A 61 -5.05 -4.22 -5.60
CA SER A 61 -4.74 -5.62 -5.91
C SER A 61 -5.58 -6.16 -7.07
N LEU A 62 -6.87 -5.82 -7.10
CA LEU A 62 -7.76 -6.18 -8.21
C LEU A 62 -7.30 -5.54 -9.53
N LEU A 63 -6.97 -4.25 -9.51
CA LEU A 63 -6.37 -3.55 -10.66
C LEU A 63 -5.08 -4.23 -11.11
N GLY A 64 -4.20 -4.58 -10.16
CA GLY A 64 -2.95 -5.28 -10.40
C GLY A 64 -3.13 -6.58 -11.17
N ILE A 65 -4.16 -7.38 -10.87
CA ILE A 65 -4.47 -8.61 -11.62
C ILE A 65 -4.93 -8.28 -13.05
N MET A 66 -5.79 -7.28 -13.21
CA MET A 66 -6.42 -6.95 -14.51
C MET A 66 -5.43 -6.36 -15.51
N ILE A 67 -4.39 -5.65 -15.06
CA ILE A 67 -3.42 -4.99 -15.95
C ILE A 67 -2.35 -5.95 -16.49
N VAL A 68 -2.07 -7.09 -15.82
CA VAL A 68 -0.96 -8.00 -16.18
C VAL A 68 -0.92 -8.34 -17.68
N PRO A 69 -2.04 -8.69 -18.36
CA PRO A 69 -2.00 -9.04 -19.78
C PRO A 69 -1.61 -7.90 -20.73
N TYR A 70 -1.65 -6.65 -20.25
CA TYR A 70 -1.43 -5.43 -21.03
C TYR A 70 -0.09 -4.76 -20.75
N ILE A 71 0.68 -5.28 -19.79
CA ILE A 71 2.01 -4.76 -19.44
C ILE A 71 3.07 -5.32 -20.38
N SER A 72 4.02 -4.47 -20.77
CA SER A 72 5.02 -4.78 -21.79
C SER A 72 6.04 -5.83 -21.36
N GLN A 73 6.36 -5.91 -20.06
CA GLN A 73 7.27 -6.91 -19.51
C GLN A 73 6.54 -7.93 -18.64
N LYS A 74 7.01 -9.17 -18.69
CA LYS A 74 6.45 -10.25 -17.88
C LYS A 74 6.75 -10.00 -16.40
N LEU A 75 5.69 -9.85 -15.61
CA LEU A 75 5.73 -9.77 -14.15
C LEU A 75 5.71 -11.16 -13.53
N ASP A 76 6.41 -11.35 -12.40
CA ASP A 76 6.03 -12.40 -11.45
C ASP A 76 4.76 -11.96 -10.72
N VAL A 77 3.61 -12.46 -11.15
CA VAL A 77 2.29 -12.05 -10.62
C VAL A 77 2.16 -12.30 -9.12
N LEU A 78 2.74 -13.40 -8.59
CA LEU A 78 2.67 -13.69 -7.16
C LEU A 78 3.50 -12.69 -6.38
N ARG A 79 4.74 -12.40 -6.83
CA ARG A 79 5.58 -11.38 -6.19
C ARG A 79 4.94 -10.00 -6.28
N PHE A 80 4.43 -9.63 -7.45
CA PHE A 80 3.78 -8.37 -7.70
C PHE A 80 2.59 -8.13 -6.76
N LEU A 81 1.70 -9.12 -6.62
CA LEU A 81 0.57 -9.02 -5.68
C LEU A 81 1.04 -8.98 -4.22
N LYS A 82 2.09 -9.71 -3.87
CA LYS A 82 2.68 -9.61 -2.53
C LYS A 82 3.18 -8.20 -2.23
N ILE A 83 3.85 -7.54 -3.19
CA ILE A 83 4.30 -6.15 -3.04
C ILE A 83 3.11 -5.23 -2.79
N ILE A 84 2.06 -5.33 -3.63
CA ILE A 84 0.83 -4.51 -3.47
C ILE A 84 0.19 -4.75 -2.09
N ILE A 85 0.05 -6.00 -1.66
CA ILE A 85 -0.64 -6.30 -0.39
C ILE A 85 0.12 -5.74 0.83
N VAL A 86 1.45 -5.62 0.75
CA VAL A 86 2.27 -5.23 1.91
C VAL A 86 2.75 -3.78 1.89
N HIS A 87 2.52 -3.03 0.81
CA HIS A 87 3.12 -1.70 0.66
C HIS A 87 2.72 -0.73 1.78
N ASP A 88 1.42 -0.67 2.10
CA ASP A 88 0.88 0.14 3.20
C ASP A 88 0.73 -0.64 4.52
N LEU A 89 1.33 -1.82 4.65
CA LEU A 89 1.21 -2.63 5.88
C LEU A 89 1.79 -1.93 7.11
N VAL A 90 2.74 -1.03 6.90
CA VAL A 90 3.34 -0.19 7.95
C VAL A 90 2.34 0.75 8.61
N GLU A 91 1.25 1.09 7.94
CA GLU A 91 0.22 2.01 8.42
C GLU A 91 -0.57 1.44 9.61
N ILE A 92 -0.50 0.13 9.87
CA ILE A 92 -0.94 -0.51 11.12
C ILE A 92 -0.41 0.23 12.35
N TYR A 93 0.83 0.72 12.28
CA TYR A 93 1.49 1.41 13.40
C TYR A 93 1.93 2.85 13.08
N ALA A 94 2.16 3.18 11.81
CA ALA A 94 2.58 4.51 11.40
C ALA A 94 1.41 5.49 11.22
N GLY A 95 0.20 4.98 10.97
CA GLY A 95 -0.94 5.74 10.44
C GLY A 95 -0.77 6.07 8.96
N ASP A 96 -1.86 6.47 8.30
CA ASP A 96 -1.79 7.04 6.95
C ASP A 96 -1.32 8.50 7.03
N MET A 97 -0.41 8.88 6.13
CA MET A 97 0.04 10.26 5.97
C MET A 97 -0.13 10.66 4.51
N PRO A 98 -1.09 11.56 4.20
CA PRO A 98 -1.40 11.94 2.82
C PRO A 98 -0.16 12.37 2.03
N ILE A 99 -0.16 12.06 0.73
CA ILE A 99 0.92 12.45 -0.20
C ILE A 99 1.13 13.97 -0.19
N THR A 100 0.05 14.72 -0.05
CA THR A 100 0.04 16.19 0.02
C THR A 100 0.83 16.68 1.23
N GLU A 101 0.59 16.10 2.42
CA GLU A 101 1.28 16.45 3.66
C GLU A 101 2.75 16.03 3.67
N SER A 102 3.05 14.80 3.25
CA SER A 102 4.40 14.23 3.26
C SER A 102 5.34 14.88 2.24
N SER A 103 4.80 15.48 1.17
CA SER A 103 5.57 16.14 0.11
C SER A 103 5.83 17.63 0.36
N THR A 104 5.17 18.25 1.34
CA THR A 104 5.26 19.70 1.58
C THR A 104 6.62 20.18 2.08
N ASN A 105 7.35 19.37 2.86
CA ASN A 105 8.69 19.74 3.32
C ASN A 105 9.56 18.52 3.65
N ALA A 106 10.88 18.67 3.49
CA ALA A 106 11.85 17.60 3.69
C ALA A 106 11.90 17.05 5.14
N LYS A 107 11.37 17.79 6.11
CA LYS A 107 11.30 17.35 7.51
C LYS A 107 10.14 16.37 7.70
N SER A 108 8.96 16.68 7.18
CA SER A 108 7.78 15.78 7.20
C SER A 108 8.09 14.44 6.53
N LYS A 109 8.74 14.48 5.35
CA LYS A 109 9.19 13.26 4.66
C LYS A 109 10.10 12.38 5.54
N LYS A 110 11.10 12.97 6.19
CA LYS A 110 12.00 12.23 7.10
C LYS A 110 11.27 11.67 8.32
N ILE A 111 10.25 12.37 8.83
CA ILE A 111 9.43 11.89 9.94
C ILE A 111 8.60 10.67 9.50
N LYS A 112 7.97 10.73 8.31
CA LYS A 112 7.25 9.60 7.71
C LYS A 112 8.15 8.38 7.54
N GLU A 113 9.28 8.55 6.83
CA GLU A 113 10.25 7.48 6.59
C GLU A 113 10.75 6.84 7.91
N ALA A 114 11.00 7.63 8.94
CA ALA A 114 11.42 7.12 10.24
C ALA A 114 10.30 6.36 10.98
N SER A 115 9.05 6.83 10.86
CA SER A 115 7.86 6.18 11.43
C SER A 115 7.60 4.84 10.77
N GLU A 116 7.59 4.80 9.43
CA GLU A 116 7.37 3.59 8.65
C GLU A 116 8.50 2.57 8.87
N LYS A 117 9.75 3.03 8.91
CA LYS A 117 10.87 2.15 9.23
C LYS A 117 10.74 1.52 10.62
N LYS A 118 10.25 2.27 11.61
CA LYS A 118 9.98 1.71 12.93
C LYS A 118 8.81 0.72 12.90
N ALA A 119 7.77 1.01 12.11
CA ALA A 119 6.62 0.14 11.95
C ALA A 119 6.99 -1.19 11.27
N ILE A 120 7.74 -1.16 10.16
CA ILE A 120 8.13 -2.40 9.46
C ILE A 120 9.04 -3.28 10.31
N GLU A 121 9.96 -2.69 11.09
CA GLU A 121 10.81 -3.47 12.00
C GLU A 121 9.97 -4.12 13.11
N LYS A 122 8.95 -3.43 13.62
CA LYS A 122 8.00 -4.01 14.58
C LYS A 122 7.19 -5.16 13.96
N ILE A 123 6.72 -5.01 12.72
CA ILE A 123 6.02 -6.06 11.98
C ILE A 123 6.95 -7.28 11.82
N ARG A 124 8.18 -7.04 11.35
CA ARG A 124 9.19 -8.06 11.08
C ARG A 124 9.48 -8.93 12.29
N VAL A 125 9.70 -8.34 13.47
CA VAL A 125 10.04 -9.10 14.69
C VAL A 125 8.85 -9.78 15.36
N ASN A 126 7.63 -9.32 15.07
CA ASN A 126 6.40 -9.90 15.61
C ASN A 126 5.85 -11.08 14.78
N LEU A 127 6.51 -11.40 13.66
CA LEU A 127 6.19 -12.51 12.79
C LEU A 127 7.26 -13.61 12.84
N PRO A 128 6.94 -14.85 12.42
CA PRO A 128 7.95 -15.88 12.23
C PRO A 128 9.09 -15.37 11.36
N ALA A 129 10.35 -15.62 11.75
CA ALA A 129 11.52 -14.96 11.16
C ALA A 129 11.51 -14.93 9.62
N PHE A 130 11.27 -16.07 8.96
CA PHE A 130 11.20 -16.13 7.50
C PHE A 130 10.07 -15.28 6.91
N VAL A 131 8.90 -15.25 7.56
CA VAL A 131 7.73 -14.47 7.10
C VAL A 131 7.97 -12.98 7.33
N GLY A 132 8.50 -12.60 8.49
CA GLY A 132 8.84 -11.22 8.81
C GLY A 132 9.90 -10.66 7.86
N ASP A 133 10.93 -11.46 7.54
CA ASP A 133 11.97 -11.07 6.58
C ASP A 133 11.42 -10.94 5.14
N ASP A 134 10.54 -11.85 4.68
CA ASP A 134 9.91 -11.74 3.35
C ASP A 134 9.10 -10.44 3.25
N ILE A 135 8.25 -10.13 4.24
CA ILE A 135 7.45 -8.89 4.28
C ILE A 135 8.34 -7.66 4.30
N TYR A 136 9.38 -7.64 5.14
CA TYR A 136 10.33 -6.52 5.19
C TYR A 136 10.98 -6.27 3.82
N ASN A 137 11.44 -7.33 3.15
CA ASN A 137 12.12 -7.22 1.86
C ASN A 137 11.18 -6.73 0.76
N LEU A 138 9.93 -7.21 0.75
CA LEU A 138 8.89 -6.77 -0.19
C LEU A 138 8.52 -5.30 0.03
N TRP A 139 8.34 -4.89 1.29
CA TRP A 139 8.10 -3.49 1.64
C TRP A 139 9.29 -2.61 1.22
N TRP A 140 10.52 -3.03 1.52
CA TRP A 140 11.71 -2.28 1.12
C TRP A 140 11.90 -2.19 -0.39
N GLU A 141 11.53 -3.24 -1.13
CA GLU A 141 11.50 -3.22 -2.59
C GLU A 141 10.51 -2.17 -3.13
N TYR A 142 9.32 -2.07 -2.54
CA TYR A 142 8.37 -1.00 -2.84
C TYR A 142 8.96 0.38 -2.54
N GLU A 143 9.44 0.61 -1.32
CA GLU A 143 9.99 1.90 -0.88
C GLU A 143 11.19 2.36 -1.72
N SER A 144 12.09 1.43 -2.05
CA SER A 144 13.26 1.71 -2.88
C SER A 144 12.92 1.87 -4.36
N ASN A 145 11.70 1.53 -4.76
CA ASN A 145 11.20 1.56 -6.13
C ASN A 145 12.19 0.89 -7.13
N SER A 146 12.75 -0.25 -6.72
CA SER A 146 13.97 -0.80 -7.32
C SER A 146 13.72 -1.82 -8.44
N THR A 147 12.58 -2.50 -8.45
CA THR A 147 12.23 -3.53 -9.45
C THR A 147 11.18 -3.04 -10.42
N TYR A 148 10.93 -3.82 -11.47
CA TYR A 148 9.87 -3.47 -12.41
C TYR A 148 8.49 -3.65 -11.76
N GLU A 149 8.29 -4.74 -11.01
CA GLU A 149 7.11 -4.98 -10.19
C GLU A 149 6.83 -3.82 -9.22
N SER A 150 7.85 -3.33 -8.50
CA SER A 150 7.68 -2.20 -7.57
C SER A 150 7.29 -0.93 -8.30
N LYS A 151 7.87 -0.67 -9.48
CA LYS A 151 7.57 0.52 -10.28
C LYS A 151 6.15 0.50 -10.83
N ILE A 152 5.68 -0.65 -11.29
CA ILE A 152 4.28 -0.82 -11.69
C ILE A 152 3.37 -0.67 -10.47
N ALA A 153 3.71 -1.22 -9.30
CA ALA A 153 2.92 -1.03 -8.08
C ALA A 153 2.81 0.47 -7.71
N HIS A 154 3.92 1.22 -7.74
CA HIS A 154 3.92 2.67 -7.53
C HIS A 154 3.06 3.44 -8.54
N ALA A 155 2.94 2.96 -9.77
CA ALA A 155 2.08 3.55 -10.78
C ALA A 155 0.60 3.28 -10.47
N LEU A 156 0.29 2.04 -10.09
CA LEU A 156 -1.08 1.64 -9.75
C LEU A 156 -1.60 2.34 -8.49
N ASP A 157 -0.76 2.56 -7.48
CA ASP A 157 -1.13 3.26 -6.24
C ASP A 157 -1.68 4.67 -6.57
N LYS A 158 -0.97 5.40 -7.43
CA LYS A 158 -1.36 6.75 -7.88
C LYS A 158 -2.60 6.75 -8.77
N ILE A 159 -2.69 5.79 -9.69
CA ILE A 159 -3.84 5.64 -10.60
C ILE A 159 -5.09 5.30 -9.82
N GLU A 160 -4.99 4.38 -8.88
CA GLU A 160 -6.09 3.92 -8.03
C GLU A 160 -6.56 5.07 -7.13
N ALA A 161 -5.63 5.78 -6.48
CA ALA A 161 -5.96 6.93 -5.64
C ALA A 161 -6.71 8.00 -6.45
N GLN A 162 -6.24 8.34 -7.65
CA GLN A 162 -6.95 9.29 -8.50
C GLN A 162 -8.33 8.80 -8.90
N ALA A 163 -8.47 7.52 -9.27
CA ALA A 163 -9.78 6.96 -9.59
C ALA A 163 -10.75 7.07 -8.40
N GLN A 164 -10.27 6.84 -7.16
CA GLN A 164 -11.09 7.05 -5.97
C GLN A 164 -11.57 8.49 -5.83
N HIS A 165 -10.66 9.46 -6.00
CA HIS A 165 -11.01 10.88 -5.94
C HIS A 165 -12.05 11.27 -6.99
N ASN A 166 -11.90 10.78 -8.23
CA ASN A 166 -12.85 11.03 -9.30
C ASN A 166 -14.26 10.49 -8.96
N GLU A 167 -14.36 9.34 -8.29
CA GLU A 167 -15.64 8.73 -7.91
C GLU A 167 -16.30 9.39 -6.69
N ALA A 168 -15.52 9.98 -5.79
CA ALA A 168 -15.98 10.58 -4.52
C ALA A 168 -16.81 11.86 -4.71
N GLY A 169 -16.52 12.62 -5.77
CA GLY A 169 -16.99 13.99 -5.95
C GLY A 169 -15.91 15.02 -5.61
N ILE A 170 -15.85 16.07 -6.41
CA ILE A 170 -14.83 17.13 -6.39
C ILE A 170 -14.88 18.02 -5.14
N GLU A 171 -16.02 18.07 -4.46
CA GLU A 171 -16.22 18.76 -3.19
C GLU A 171 -15.41 18.16 -2.03
N THR A 172 -14.95 16.91 -2.18
CA THR A 172 -14.12 16.24 -1.19
C THR A 172 -12.62 16.56 -1.35
N TRP A 173 -12.26 17.25 -2.43
CA TRP A 173 -10.86 17.42 -2.83
C TRP A 173 -10.19 18.63 -2.17
N VAL A 174 -8.88 18.50 -1.94
CA VAL A 174 -8.01 19.63 -1.57
C VAL A 174 -7.25 20.19 -2.77
N GLU A 175 -6.77 21.43 -2.69
CA GLU A 175 -6.12 22.16 -3.80
C GLU A 175 -4.98 21.37 -4.45
N GLU A 176 -4.19 20.65 -3.65
CA GLU A 176 -3.06 19.87 -4.10
C GLU A 176 -3.46 18.66 -4.97
N GLU A 177 -4.66 18.10 -4.77
CA GLU A 177 -5.16 16.92 -5.51
C GLU A 177 -5.51 17.26 -6.95
N TYR A 178 -6.01 18.48 -7.20
CA TYR A 178 -6.22 18.99 -8.56
C TYR A 178 -4.92 18.99 -9.36
N HIS A 179 -3.83 19.44 -8.73
CA HIS A 179 -2.51 19.45 -9.36
C HIS A 179 -1.91 18.06 -9.50
N PHE A 180 -2.30 17.11 -8.65
CA PHE A 180 -1.81 15.74 -8.71
C PHE A 180 -2.36 15.00 -9.94
N ALA A 181 -3.63 15.17 -10.28
CA ALA A 181 -4.25 14.54 -11.44
C ALA A 181 -3.43 14.76 -12.73
N TYR A 182 -3.03 16.01 -13.00
CA TYR A 182 -2.24 16.33 -14.19
C TYR A 182 -0.79 15.82 -14.16
N LYS A 183 -0.31 15.29 -13.02
CA LYS A 183 0.99 14.64 -12.90
C LYS A 183 0.94 13.13 -13.14
N LEU A 184 -0.24 12.50 -13.17
CA LEU A 184 -0.40 11.06 -13.40
C LEU A 184 0.38 10.51 -14.60
N PRO A 185 0.41 11.20 -15.78
CA PRO A 185 1.18 10.71 -16.92
C PRO A 185 2.68 10.51 -16.65
N ASN A 186 3.24 11.17 -15.63
CA ASN A 186 4.66 11.02 -15.28
C ASN A 186 4.97 9.70 -14.55
N TYR A 187 3.96 8.97 -14.10
CA TYR A 187 4.11 7.76 -13.28
C TYR A 187 3.77 6.47 -14.04
N THR A 188 3.45 6.55 -15.33
CA THR A 188 2.93 5.42 -16.12
C THR A 188 4.01 4.43 -16.56
N MET A 189 5.28 4.69 -16.25
CA MET A 189 6.42 3.84 -16.64
C MET A 189 6.55 3.63 -18.16
N ASN A 190 5.94 4.50 -18.98
CA ASN A 190 5.78 4.33 -20.43
C ASN A 190 5.00 3.04 -20.82
N GLU A 191 4.19 2.50 -19.92
CA GLU A 191 3.27 1.42 -20.22
C GLU A 191 2.01 1.99 -20.86
N LYS A 192 1.74 1.60 -22.11
CA LYS A 192 0.64 2.19 -22.89
C LYS A 192 -0.71 2.10 -22.19
N ILE A 193 -1.01 0.98 -21.54
CA ILE A 193 -2.26 0.82 -20.80
C ILE A 193 -2.37 1.80 -19.62
N LEU A 194 -1.26 2.10 -18.94
CA LEU A 194 -1.24 3.05 -17.83
C LEU A 194 -1.34 4.49 -18.33
N GLU A 195 -0.73 4.81 -19.48
CA GLU A 195 -0.89 6.10 -20.16
C GLU A 195 -2.33 6.37 -20.59
N ASP A 196 -3.00 5.36 -21.15
CA ASP A 196 -4.39 5.45 -21.56
C ASP A 196 -5.31 5.64 -20.34
N ILE A 197 -5.11 4.87 -19.27
CA ILE A 197 -5.86 5.04 -18.01
C ILE A 197 -5.63 6.44 -17.42
N ALA A 198 -4.38 6.89 -17.30
CA ALA A 198 -4.07 8.22 -16.78
C ALA A 198 -4.73 9.32 -17.61
N SER A 199 -4.76 9.18 -18.94
CA SER A 199 -5.41 10.14 -19.83
C SER A 199 -6.93 10.18 -19.64
N ILE A 200 -7.58 9.03 -19.40
CA ILE A 200 -9.00 8.94 -19.07
C ILE A 200 -9.28 9.65 -17.74
N LEU A 201 -8.51 9.35 -16.71
CA LEU A 201 -8.69 9.95 -15.38
C LEU A 201 -8.50 11.47 -15.41
N VAL A 202 -7.49 11.98 -16.14
CA VAL A 202 -7.31 13.43 -16.32
C VAL A 202 -8.51 14.07 -17.02
N LYS A 203 -9.03 13.42 -18.07
CA LYS A 203 -10.21 13.92 -18.79
C LYS A 203 -11.46 13.94 -17.91
N GLU A 204 -11.61 12.99 -17.01
CA GLU A 204 -12.69 13.00 -16.01
C GLU A 204 -12.57 14.21 -15.09
N VAL A 205 -11.37 14.56 -14.63
CA VAL A 205 -11.12 15.78 -13.83
C VAL A 205 -11.51 17.04 -14.62
N ASP A 206 -11.11 17.13 -15.89
CA ASP A 206 -11.48 18.27 -16.75
C ASP A 206 -13.00 18.43 -16.83
N ASN A 207 -13.73 17.33 -17.05
CA ASN A 207 -15.20 17.35 -17.10
C ASN A 207 -15.83 17.78 -15.77
N MET A 208 -15.29 17.32 -14.64
CA MET A 208 -15.78 17.71 -13.31
C MET A 208 -15.58 19.21 -13.08
N LEU A 209 -14.41 19.75 -13.44
CA LEU A 209 -14.10 21.17 -13.30
C LEU A 209 -14.97 22.06 -14.20
N ASP A 210 -15.29 21.60 -15.42
CA ASP A 210 -16.16 22.33 -16.33
C ASP A 210 -17.61 22.37 -15.82
N ASN A 211 -18.10 21.30 -15.20
CA ASN A 211 -19.43 21.26 -14.60
C ASN A 211 -19.58 22.22 -13.41
N ILE A 212 -18.52 22.44 -12.62
CA ILE A 212 -18.54 23.46 -11.54
C ILE A 212 -18.64 24.88 -12.11
N LYS A 213 -18.02 25.14 -13.26
CA LYS A 213 -18.02 26.46 -13.90
C LYS A 213 -19.34 26.79 -14.61
N GLN A 214 -20.20 25.79 -14.86
CA GLN A 214 -21.51 25.95 -15.50
C GLN A 214 -22.65 25.34 -14.66
N PRO A 215 -22.95 25.87 -13.47
CA PRO A 215 -23.97 25.27 -12.59
C PRO A 215 -25.41 25.37 -13.14
N ASP A 216 -25.68 26.25 -14.11
CA ASP A 216 -27.04 26.60 -14.58
C ASP A 216 -27.33 26.19 -16.05
N ALA A 217 -26.68 25.17 -16.59
CA ALA A 217 -26.98 24.65 -17.94
C ALA A 217 -28.07 23.55 -17.93
N ILE A 218 -29.20 23.77 -17.23
CA ILE A 218 -30.46 23.01 -17.38
C ILE A 218 -31.63 23.98 -17.32
#